data_AF-A0A524J929-F1
#
_entry.id   AF-A0A524J929-F1
#
_cell.length_a   1.000
_cell.length_b   1.000
_cell.length_c   1.000
_cell.angle_alpha   90.00
_cell.angle_beta   90.00
_cell.angle_gamma   90.00
#
_symmetry.space_group_name_H-M   'P 1'
#
loop_
_entity.id
_entity.type
_entity.pdbx_description
1 polymer ?
#
loop_
_entity_poly.entity_id
_entity_poly.type
_entity_poly.pdbx_seq_one_letter_code
_entity_poly.pdbx_strand_id
1 'polypeptide(L)'
;MINSKRNKIALVIGSIAVACLLLASMTVLLHNDDEGANITGGILLSENSNRVIVRCLSPDVTLSLRGFSGEIIFTNCAPDAQVSGFEGAISRDDTNISFVVDGGDDQYQLNTPFKTDFSFAVLGDSQGFNSMLSEALINLGDCEFVIHCGDMTPSGMPEEFDSLQSAFDESPVPIYTTPGNHDVKNNGSLEYQNRYAPLSYSFEYSGITFAIVDSSDLNISEEEIAWMEEVFEDADRKVIVTHAPSYDPYTDNHTLDQGSCDRFQEFVLDREIDAVFTGHIHAFNYLRAESSDFIITGGAGASLDNGTHHYVIVTVSTSGFAYEKVDILDTNSIVDGISLVAKDGTRLNRTCEDLKAMTQVHLYSSYENLYGSIGGQGYYTGVLISDLISMIGGMDEGDILRITSTDGFSQDFGYLNVYPNETWLDLQGFMTLSFEYEGAEIPDWQDGPRLSMLPSDGFYSNSDCEITSYEGQGYDIYPSAGSRWVRNVSAISILDGV
;
A
#
# COMPACT_ATOMS: atom_id res chain seq x y z
N MET A 1 15.83 64.27 49.94
CA MET A 1 14.56 63.59 49.63
C MET A 1 14.86 62.10 49.61
N ILE A 2 14.78 61.44 50.77
CA ILE A 2 13.59 60.71 51.27
C ILE A 2 13.22 59.61 50.26
N ASN A 3 13.78 58.42 50.47
CA ASN A 3 13.09 57.17 50.89
C ASN A 3 12.61 56.38 49.67
N SER A 4 12.67 55.05 49.62
CA SER A 4 12.92 54.00 50.62
C SER A 4 13.14 52.71 49.82
N LYS A 5 14.17 51.91 50.09
CA LYS A 5 14.08 50.73 50.99
C LYS A 5 12.90 49.84 50.60
N ARG A 6 13.07 48.58 50.19
CA ARG A 6 13.83 47.47 50.81
C ARG A 6 13.92 46.35 49.75
N ASN A 7 15.09 45.73 49.55
CA ASN A 7 15.61 44.56 50.29
C ASN A 7 14.62 43.38 50.30
N LYS A 8 14.99 42.11 50.17
CA LYS A 8 16.23 41.33 50.08
C LYS A 8 15.69 39.88 49.95
N ILE A 9 16.34 38.96 49.24
CA ILE A 9 17.11 37.81 49.77
C ILE A 9 17.66 37.15 48.48
N ALA A 10 18.95 37.32 48.17
CA ALA A 10 20.09 36.44 48.49
C ALA A 10 20.00 35.07 47.77
N LEU A 11 20.77 34.78 46.71
CA LEU A 11 22.24 34.56 46.56
C LEU A 11 22.63 33.08 46.78
N VAL A 12 23.54 32.62 45.89
CA VAL A 12 24.46 31.46 45.95
C VAL A 12 23.89 30.16 45.33
N ILE A 13 24.19 29.86 44.06
CA ILE A 13 25.39 29.15 43.52
C ILE A 13 25.52 27.73 44.10
N GLY A 14 25.40 26.72 43.23
CA GLY A 14 25.79 25.34 43.57
C GLY A 14 25.20 24.29 42.64
N SER A 15 25.99 23.90 41.65
CA SER A 15 26.00 22.65 40.89
C SER A 15 25.05 21.52 41.34
N ILE A 16 24.22 21.05 40.42
CA ILE A 16 23.84 19.64 40.32
C ILE A 16 24.05 19.23 38.87
N ALA A 17 25.15 18.52 38.65
CA ALA A 17 25.29 17.57 37.57
C ALA A 17 24.57 16.27 37.95
N VAL A 18 24.22 15.49 36.92
CA VAL A 18 23.86 14.06 36.94
C VAL A 18 22.37 13.71 37.17
N ALA A 19 21.89 12.80 36.31
CA ALA A 19 20.57 12.14 36.18
C ALA A 19 19.60 12.89 35.23
N CYS A 20 19.28 12.43 34.01
CA CYS A 20 19.31 11.08 33.44
C CYS A 20 19.81 11.11 31.98
N LEU A 21 21.04 10.66 31.78
CA LEU A 21 21.35 9.82 30.61
C LEU A 21 20.84 8.42 30.98
N LEU A 22 19.90 7.88 30.21
CA LEU A 22 19.64 6.46 29.95
C LEU A 22 18.25 6.33 29.29
N LEU A 23 18.26 5.78 28.06
CA LEU A 23 17.21 5.20 27.20
C LEU A 23 17.62 5.60 25.77
N ALA A 24 18.71 5.08 25.17
CA ALA A 24 18.88 3.70 24.67
C ALA A 24 17.72 3.28 23.75
N SER A 25 17.99 3.29 22.43
CA SER A 25 17.22 2.72 21.32
C SER A 25 15.69 2.77 21.46
N MET A 26 15.01 3.67 20.73
CA MET A 26 13.58 3.50 20.45
C MET A 26 13.36 2.35 19.46
N THR A 27 13.55 1.13 19.95
CA THR A 27 12.70 0.01 19.55
C THR A 27 11.29 0.39 20.01
N VAL A 28 10.29 0.34 19.12
CA VAL A 28 8.90 0.79 19.36
C VAL A 28 8.46 0.50 20.80
N LEU A 29 8.41 1.54 21.63
CA LEU A 29 7.88 1.53 22.99
C LEU A 29 6.57 2.32 22.96
N LEU A 30 5.50 1.66 22.50
CA LEU A 30 4.14 2.15 22.73
C LEU A 30 3.82 1.92 24.21
N HIS A 31 3.98 2.97 25.02
CA HIS A 31 3.71 2.93 26.46
C HIS A 31 2.19 2.96 26.69
N ASN A 32 1.58 1.80 26.92
CA ASN A 32 0.28 1.71 27.57
C ASN A 32 0.51 1.43 29.07
N ASP A 33 0.20 2.41 29.92
CA ASP A 33 0.22 2.26 31.37
C ASP A 33 -0.82 1.21 31.83
N ASP A 34 -0.32 0.24 32.61
CA ASP A 34 -1.01 -0.75 33.47
C ASP A 34 -2.19 -1.56 32.88
N GLU A 35 -1.94 -2.87 32.69
CA GLU A 35 -2.83 -4.02 32.34
C GLU A 35 -2.76 -4.62 30.92
N GLY A 36 -1.97 -4.08 29.99
CA GLY A 36 -1.87 -4.58 28.60
C GLY A 36 -0.59 -5.33 28.22
N ALA A 37 -0.59 -5.95 27.03
CA ALA A 37 0.59 -6.54 26.38
C ALA A 37 1.69 -5.49 26.15
N ASN A 38 2.93 -5.79 26.51
CA ASN A 38 4.10 -4.97 26.18
C ASN A 38 4.87 -5.62 25.02
N ILE A 39 5.02 -4.90 23.92
CA ILE A 39 5.58 -5.40 22.67
C ILE A 39 6.76 -4.52 22.28
N THR A 40 7.86 -5.17 21.88
CA THR A 40 9.04 -4.52 21.31
C THR A 40 9.35 -5.20 19.99
N GLY A 41 9.54 -4.42 18.92
CA GLY A 41 9.77 -4.95 17.58
C GLY A 41 8.50 -5.36 16.82
N GLY A 42 7.32 -5.06 17.36
CA GLY A 42 6.01 -5.39 16.77
C GLY A 42 4.91 -4.44 17.24
N ILE A 43 3.69 -4.64 16.71
CA ILE A 43 2.48 -3.93 17.13
C ILE A 43 1.37 -4.91 17.47
N LEU A 44 0.48 -4.51 18.38
CA LEU A 44 -0.72 -5.27 18.72
C LEU A 44 -1.79 -5.04 17.64
N LEU A 45 -2.19 -6.09 16.92
CA LEU A 45 -3.30 -6.02 15.96
C LEU A 45 -4.64 -6.26 16.64
N SER A 46 -4.70 -7.24 17.55
CA SER A 46 -5.91 -7.49 18.34
C SER A 46 -5.59 -8.21 19.64
N GLU A 47 -6.38 -7.91 20.66
CA GLU A 47 -6.36 -8.59 21.94
C GLU A 47 -7.80 -8.83 22.40
N ASN A 48 -8.10 -10.06 22.81
CA ASN A 48 -9.34 -10.42 23.48
C ASN A 48 -9.06 -11.46 24.57
N SER A 49 -10.11 -11.93 25.25
CA SER A 49 -9.97 -12.82 26.41
C SER A 49 -9.30 -14.17 26.15
N ASN A 50 -9.15 -14.61 24.90
CA ASN A 50 -8.54 -15.89 24.56
C ASN A 50 -7.53 -15.83 23.42
N ARG A 51 -7.26 -14.65 22.86
CA ARG A 51 -6.34 -14.50 21.72
C ARG A 51 -5.63 -13.14 21.72
N VAL A 52 -4.33 -13.17 21.46
CA VAL A 52 -3.47 -12.01 21.21
C VAL A 52 -2.83 -12.17 19.83
N ILE A 53 -2.95 -11.15 18.98
CA ILE A 53 -2.33 -11.12 17.65
C ILE A 53 -1.34 -9.95 17.60
N VAL A 54 -0.07 -10.28 17.35
CA VAL A 54 1.03 -9.34 17.21
C VAL A 54 1.54 -9.38 15.78
N ARG A 55 1.63 -8.23 15.11
CA ARG A 55 2.34 -8.12 13.84
C ARG A 55 3.81 -7.78 14.10
N CYS A 56 4.71 -8.54 13.51
CA CYS A 56 6.15 -8.27 13.64
C CYS A 56 6.56 -7.15 12.67
N LEU A 57 7.21 -6.12 13.22
CA LEU A 57 7.81 -4.98 12.48
C LEU A 57 9.32 -5.11 12.37
N SER A 58 9.88 -6.13 12.99
CA SER A 58 11.29 -6.46 13.00
C SER A 58 11.46 -7.98 13.01
N PRO A 59 12.63 -8.50 12.60
CA PRO A 59 12.91 -9.93 12.67
C PRO A 59 12.85 -10.49 14.10
N ASP A 60 13.22 -9.68 15.09
CA ASP A 60 13.25 -10.08 16.49
C ASP A 60 12.17 -9.34 17.28
N VAL A 61 11.24 -10.08 17.87
CA VAL A 61 10.08 -9.50 18.58
C VAL A 61 10.03 -10.02 20.00
N THR A 62 9.84 -9.13 20.96
CA THR A 62 9.57 -9.48 22.35
C THR A 62 8.13 -9.12 22.71
N LEU A 63 7.42 -10.08 23.28
CA LEU A 63 6.07 -9.91 23.82
C LEU A 63 6.08 -10.28 25.31
N SER A 64 5.68 -9.36 26.17
CA SER A 64 5.47 -9.63 27.59
C SER A 64 3.99 -9.54 27.92
N LEU A 65 3.44 -10.61 28.48
CA LEU A 65 2.04 -10.71 28.89
C LEU A 65 1.95 -10.99 30.40
N ARG A 66 0.86 -10.55 31.02
CA ARG A 66 0.59 -10.82 32.44
C ARG A 66 -0.68 -11.63 32.60
N GLY A 67 -0.58 -12.80 33.22
CA GLY A 67 -1.71 -13.68 33.52
C GLY A 67 -2.56 -14.12 32.32
N PHE A 68 -2.06 -14.00 31.09
CA PHE A 68 -2.85 -14.31 29.89
C PHE A 68 -2.93 -15.83 29.66
N SER A 69 -4.12 -16.34 29.40
CA SER A 69 -4.38 -17.73 29.02
C SER A 69 -5.16 -17.74 27.71
N GLY A 70 -4.58 -18.30 26.66
CA GLY A 70 -5.11 -18.18 25.31
C GLY A 70 -4.07 -18.43 24.23
N GLU A 71 -4.48 -18.20 22.98
CA GLU A 71 -3.61 -18.30 21.82
C GLU A 71 -2.85 -17.00 21.59
N ILE A 72 -1.54 -17.11 21.37
CA ILE A 72 -0.70 -16.02 20.88
C ILE A 72 -0.40 -16.32 19.42
N ILE A 73 -0.58 -15.32 18.56
CA ILE A 73 -0.25 -15.39 17.13
C ILE A 73 0.70 -14.24 16.81
N PHE A 74 1.89 -14.57 16.36
CA PHE A 74 2.77 -13.63 15.67
C PHE A 74 2.53 -13.74 14.18
N THR A 75 2.22 -12.63 13.52
CA THR A 75 2.09 -12.54 12.07
C THR A 75 3.27 -11.77 11.49
N ASN A 76 3.49 -11.91 10.18
CA ASN A 76 4.59 -11.24 9.47
C ASN A 76 5.97 -11.54 10.08
N CYS A 77 6.20 -12.77 10.52
CA CYS A 77 7.48 -13.20 11.08
C CYS A 77 8.26 -14.07 10.09
N ALA A 78 9.59 -14.13 10.27
CA ALA A 78 10.42 -15.03 9.49
C ALA A 78 10.00 -16.50 9.77
N PRO A 79 9.80 -17.35 8.75
CA PRO A 79 9.34 -18.72 8.95
C PRO A 79 10.27 -19.57 9.83
N ASP A 80 11.57 -19.26 9.82
CA ASP A 80 12.62 -19.93 10.61
C ASP A 80 12.91 -19.26 11.97
N ALA A 81 12.15 -18.24 12.37
CA ALA A 81 12.30 -17.57 13.66
C ALA A 81 12.07 -18.54 14.83
N GLN A 82 12.98 -18.51 15.80
CA GLN A 82 12.95 -19.35 17.00
C GLN A 82 12.13 -18.69 18.11
N VAL A 83 11.26 -19.45 18.75
CA VAL A 83 10.49 -18.99 19.91
C VAL A 83 11.26 -19.35 21.19
N SER A 84 11.54 -18.34 22.01
CA SER A 84 12.09 -18.48 23.36
C SER A 84 11.09 -18.00 24.41
N GLY A 85 11.22 -18.49 25.64
CA GLY A 85 10.28 -18.16 26.73
C GLY A 85 9.00 -19.00 26.74
N PHE A 86 8.89 -20.00 25.85
CA PHE A 86 7.78 -20.94 25.79
C PHE A 86 8.30 -22.38 25.67
N GLU A 87 7.73 -23.30 26.47
CA GLU A 87 7.96 -24.74 26.34
C GLU A 87 6.65 -25.42 25.93
N GLY A 88 6.54 -25.82 24.67
CA GLY A 88 5.33 -26.47 24.18
C GLY A 88 5.30 -26.67 22.67
N ALA A 89 4.12 -27.05 22.17
CA ALA A 89 3.89 -27.18 20.74
C ALA A 89 3.70 -25.80 20.11
N ILE A 90 4.44 -25.55 19.02
CA ILE A 90 4.37 -24.33 18.22
C ILE A 90 3.81 -24.70 16.86
N SER A 91 2.79 -23.97 16.40
CA SER A 91 2.26 -24.04 15.05
C SER A 91 2.97 -23.02 14.16
N ARG A 92 3.21 -23.39 12.90
CA ARG A 92 3.83 -22.53 11.89
C ARG A 92 3.04 -22.66 10.60
N ASP A 93 2.68 -21.53 10.03
CA ASP A 93 1.93 -21.41 8.79
C ASP A 93 2.50 -20.21 8.03
N ASP A 94 3.44 -20.47 7.13
CA ASP A 94 4.27 -19.47 6.43
C ASP A 94 4.86 -18.41 7.37
N THR A 95 4.35 -17.19 7.31
CA THR A 95 4.81 -16.04 8.12
C THR A 95 4.06 -15.89 9.44
N ASN A 96 3.30 -16.91 9.85
CA ASN A 96 2.55 -16.95 11.10
C ASN A 96 3.12 -18.02 12.05
N ILE A 97 3.38 -17.62 13.29
CA ILE A 97 3.79 -18.51 14.38
C ILE A 97 2.77 -18.39 15.51
N SER A 98 2.16 -19.50 15.93
CA SER A 98 1.20 -19.49 17.03
C SER A 98 1.45 -20.58 18.07
N PHE A 99 1.04 -20.29 19.30
CA PHE A 99 1.10 -21.22 20.43
C PHE A 99 0.11 -20.82 21.53
N VAL A 100 -0.24 -21.77 22.40
CA VAL A 100 -1.21 -21.56 23.49
C VAL A 100 -0.50 -21.52 24.83
N VAL A 101 -0.81 -20.50 25.63
CA VAL A 101 -0.23 -20.25 26.96
C VAL A 101 -1.30 -20.36 28.04
N ASP A 102 -0.91 -20.61 29.30
CA ASP A 102 -1.85 -20.89 30.40
C ASP A 102 -1.60 -20.03 31.66
N GLY A 103 -1.83 -18.72 31.56
CA GLY A 103 -2.08 -17.86 32.72
C GLY A 103 -0.86 -17.40 33.51
N GLY A 104 0.33 -17.38 32.89
CA GLY A 104 1.59 -16.92 33.49
C GLY A 104 1.95 -15.46 33.18
N ASP A 105 2.88 -14.91 33.96
CA ASP A 105 3.55 -13.63 33.68
C ASP A 105 4.84 -13.93 32.92
N ASP A 106 4.72 -14.05 31.61
CA ASP A 106 5.77 -14.60 30.76
C ASP A 106 6.21 -13.59 29.70
N GLN A 107 7.47 -13.73 29.30
CA GLN A 107 8.04 -13.03 28.17
C GLN A 107 8.36 -14.04 27.08
N TYR A 108 7.85 -13.79 25.88
CA TYR A 108 8.04 -14.59 24.69
C TYR A 108 8.89 -13.81 23.70
N GLN A 109 9.85 -14.47 23.08
CA GLN A 109 10.75 -13.84 22.11
C GLN A 109 10.78 -14.63 20.81
N LEU A 110 10.55 -13.95 19.69
CA LEU A 110 10.92 -14.42 18.37
C LEU A 110 12.33 -13.94 18.07
N ASN A 111 13.19 -14.88 17.66
CA ASN A 111 14.59 -14.61 17.31
C ASN A 111 14.86 -15.18 15.92
N THR A 112 15.12 -14.33 14.95
CA THR A 112 15.44 -14.75 13.59
C THR A 112 16.93 -15.11 13.50
N PRO A 113 17.30 -16.24 12.87
CA PRO A 113 18.69 -16.64 12.75
C PRO A 113 19.57 -15.60 12.03
N PHE A 114 20.74 -15.32 12.59
CA PHE A 114 21.76 -14.49 11.94
C PHE A 114 22.30 -15.15 10.66
N LYS A 115 22.37 -14.40 9.56
CA LYS A 115 22.91 -14.86 8.27
C LYS A 115 24.01 -13.92 7.78
N THR A 116 25.17 -14.49 7.44
CA THR A 116 26.31 -13.72 6.90
C THR A 116 26.07 -13.26 5.46
N ASP A 117 25.38 -14.10 4.69
CA ASP A 117 24.97 -13.84 3.32
C ASP A 117 23.48 -14.18 3.22
N PHE A 118 22.70 -13.26 2.65
CA PHE A 118 21.26 -13.41 2.49
C PHE A 118 20.77 -12.52 1.37
N SER A 119 19.50 -12.68 0.96
CA SER A 119 18.87 -11.75 0.03
C SER A 119 17.55 -11.23 0.58
N PHE A 120 17.14 -10.05 0.14
CA PHE A 120 15.79 -9.53 0.37
C PHE A 120 15.29 -8.86 -0.90
N ALA A 121 13.97 -8.80 -1.08
CA ALA A 121 13.39 -8.12 -2.23
C ALA A 121 12.94 -6.71 -1.85
N VAL A 122 12.99 -5.79 -2.82
CA VAL A 122 12.47 -4.44 -2.70
C VAL A 122 11.60 -4.14 -3.91
N LEU A 123 10.42 -3.58 -3.68
CA LEU A 123 9.46 -3.22 -4.71
C LEU A 123 8.63 -2.01 -4.24
N GLY A 124 7.93 -1.33 -5.13
CA GLY A 124 7.12 -0.16 -4.79
C GLY A 124 6.06 0.10 -5.84
N ASP A 125 5.07 0.91 -5.48
CA ASP A 125 4.07 1.44 -6.42
C ASP A 125 3.24 0.31 -7.05
N SER A 126 2.77 -0.63 -6.23
CA SER A 126 1.81 -1.64 -6.68
C SER A 126 0.44 -1.02 -6.94
N GLN A 127 0.06 0.07 -6.25
CA GLN A 127 -1.18 0.84 -6.38
C GLN A 127 -2.44 -0.02 -6.63
N GLY A 128 -2.54 -1.11 -5.88
CA GLY A 128 -3.66 -2.04 -5.92
C GLY A 128 -3.58 -3.10 -7.02
N PHE A 129 -2.58 -3.14 -7.92
CA PHE A 129 -2.38 -4.22 -8.90
C PHE A 129 -1.92 -5.53 -8.22
N ASN A 130 -2.76 -6.05 -7.33
CA ASN A 130 -2.46 -7.09 -6.36
C ASN A 130 -2.16 -8.44 -7.02
N SER A 131 -2.68 -8.72 -8.22
CA SER A 131 -2.30 -9.92 -8.97
C SER A 131 -0.84 -9.90 -9.43
N MET A 132 -0.33 -8.72 -9.80
CA MET A 132 1.07 -8.53 -10.19
C MET A 132 1.97 -8.55 -8.96
N LEU A 133 1.54 -7.93 -7.87
CA LEU A 133 2.19 -8.03 -6.58
C LEU A 133 2.31 -9.49 -6.12
N SER A 134 1.21 -10.26 -6.15
CA SER A 134 1.20 -11.70 -5.86
C SER A 134 2.20 -12.47 -6.73
N GLU A 135 2.24 -12.19 -8.04
CA GLU A 135 3.22 -12.81 -8.94
C GLU A 135 4.67 -12.49 -8.50
N ALA A 136 4.95 -11.26 -8.08
CA ALA A 136 6.27 -10.93 -7.53
C ALA A 136 6.56 -11.69 -6.21
N LEU A 137 5.58 -11.76 -5.31
CA LEU A 137 5.71 -12.40 -3.99
C LEU A 137 5.93 -13.92 -4.07
N ILE A 138 5.38 -14.60 -5.06
CA ILE A 138 5.61 -16.05 -5.24
C ILE A 138 6.93 -16.37 -5.97
N ASN A 139 7.55 -15.39 -6.64
CA ASN A 139 8.80 -15.55 -7.39
C ASN A 139 10.03 -14.95 -6.66
N LEU A 140 9.93 -14.71 -5.35
CA LEU A 140 11.00 -14.11 -4.55
C LEU A 140 12.28 -14.95 -4.43
N GLY A 141 12.24 -16.24 -4.77
CA GLY A 141 13.37 -17.15 -4.59
C GLY A 141 13.71 -17.37 -3.10
N ASP A 142 15.00 -17.30 -2.76
CA ASP A 142 15.50 -17.49 -1.38
C ASP A 142 15.62 -16.16 -0.60
N CYS A 143 14.77 -15.17 -0.90
CA CYS A 143 14.73 -13.93 -0.12
C CYS A 143 14.25 -14.20 1.31
N GLU A 144 14.77 -13.43 2.27
CA GLU A 144 14.44 -13.52 3.70
C GLU A 144 13.21 -12.69 4.08
N PHE A 145 12.99 -11.59 3.34
CA PHE A 145 11.89 -10.66 3.52
C PHE A 145 11.71 -9.79 2.26
N VAL A 146 10.61 -9.06 2.22
CA VAL A 146 10.29 -8.04 1.22
C VAL A 146 10.21 -6.68 1.88
N ILE A 147 10.65 -5.63 1.19
CA ILE A 147 10.33 -4.25 1.54
C ILE A 147 9.48 -3.61 0.43
N HIS A 148 8.31 -3.09 0.78
CA HIS A 148 7.45 -2.29 -0.10
C HIS A 148 7.68 -0.78 0.13
N CYS A 149 8.16 -0.06 -0.88
CA CYS A 149 8.50 1.36 -0.86
C CYS A 149 7.26 2.30 -0.99
N GLY A 150 6.10 1.91 -0.46
CA GLY A 150 4.88 2.72 -0.51
C GLY A 150 4.12 2.71 -1.83
N ASP A 151 3.01 3.44 -1.83
CA ASP A 151 1.96 3.43 -2.86
C ASP A 151 1.45 2.01 -3.12
N MET A 152 1.03 1.35 -2.04
CA MET A 152 0.44 0.01 -2.10
C MET A 152 -1.02 0.05 -2.54
N THR A 153 -1.75 1.08 -2.14
CA THR A 153 -3.15 1.33 -2.49
C THR A 153 -3.27 2.53 -3.41
N PRO A 154 -4.28 2.58 -4.29
CA PRO A 154 -4.45 3.72 -5.19
C PRO A 154 -5.05 4.95 -4.49
N SER A 155 -5.75 4.80 -3.36
CA SER A 155 -6.39 5.94 -2.70
C SER A 155 -6.54 5.86 -1.17
N GLY A 156 -5.92 4.89 -0.51
CA GLY A 156 -5.92 4.75 0.94
C GLY A 156 -7.27 4.33 1.53
N MET A 157 -8.15 3.71 0.72
CA MET A 157 -9.47 3.27 1.20
C MET A 157 -9.37 1.95 1.97
N PRO A 158 -10.21 1.72 3.00
CA PRO A 158 -10.18 0.48 3.78
C PRO A 158 -10.31 -0.80 2.93
N GLU A 159 -11.15 -0.79 1.89
CA GLU A 159 -11.37 -1.93 1.00
C GLU A 159 -10.15 -2.23 0.12
N GLU A 160 -9.37 -1.21 -0.24
CA GLU A 160 -8.11 -1.37 -0.98
C GLU A 160 -7.06 -2.06 -0.10
N PHE A 161 -7.00 -1.69 1.18
CA PHE A 161 -6.15 -2.37 2.16
C PHE A 161 -6.63 -3.80 2.45
N ASP A 162 -7.93 -4.09 2.43
CA ASP A 162 -8.45 -5.46 2.54
C ASP A 162 -8.00 -6.32 1.35
N SER A 163 -8.03 -5.76 0.14
CA SER A 163 -7.53 -6.42 -1.07
C SER A 163 -6.02 -6.63 -1.02
N LEU A 164 -5.26 -5.61 -0.60
CA LEU A 164 -3.82 -5.69 -0.42
C LEU A 164 -3.43 -6.77 0.59
N GLN A 165 -4.15 -6.87 1.71
CA GLN A 165 -3.89 -7.89 2.72
C GLN A 165 -4.00 -9.30 2.15
N SER A 166 -4.95 -9.52 1.23
CA SER A 166 -5.11 -10.83 0.57
C SER A 166 -3.87 -11.20 -0.26
N ALA A 167 -3.24 -10.24 -0.93
CA ALA A 167 -1.99 -10.47 -1.65
C ALA A 167 -0.78 -10.64 -0.69
N PHE A 168 -0.72 -9.85 0.38
CA PHE A 168 0.33 -9.98 1.39
C PHE A 168 0.29 -11.34 2.11
N ASP A 169 -0.90 -11.91 2.33
CA ASP A 169 -1.09 -13.22 2.95
C ASP A 169 -0.52 -14.37 2.09
N GLU A 170 -0.29 -14.15 0.78
CA GLU A 170 0.35 -15.12 -0.12
C GLU A 170 1.89 -15.11 -0.02
N SER A 171 2.47 -14.12 0.67
CA SER A 171 3.92 -13.99 0.78
C SER A 171 4.51 -15.08 1.68
N PRO A 172 5.51 -15.85 1.21
CA PRO A 172 6.18 -16.87 2.01
C PRO A 172 7.11 -16.27 3.07
N VAL A 173 7.35 -14.95 3.02
CA VAL A 173 8.31 -14.22 3.88
C VAL A 173 7.72 -12.91 4.36
N PRO A 174 8.20 -12.35 5.48
CA PRO A 174 7.64 -11.11 6.03
C PRO A 174 7.81 -9.93 5.08
N ILE A 175 6.84 -9.01 5.10
CA ILE A 175 6.81 -7.78 4.32
C ILE A 175 6.90 -6.59 5.28
N TYR A 176 7.90 -5.74 5.05
CA TYR A 176 8.06 -4.44 5.70
C TYR A 176 7.66 -3.34 4.71
N THR A 177 7.08 -2.25 5.19
CA THR A 177 6.45 -1.26 4.31
C THR A 177 6.72 0.15 4.80
N THR A 178 6.82 1.12 3.89
CA THR A 178 6.59 2.54 4.17
C THR A 178 5.30 2.96 3.46
N PRO A 179 4.51 3.93 3.95
CA PRO A 179 3.39 4.45 3.18
C PRO A 179 3.87 5.38 2.06
N GLY A 180 3.14 5.40 0.94
CA GLY A 180 3.31 6.41 -0.11
C GLY A 180 2.22 7.49 -0.07
N ASN A 181 2.30 8.44 -1.00
CA ASN A 181 1.36 9.57 -1.04
C ASN A 181 -0.05 9.16 -1.45
N HIS A 182 -0.25 7.99 -2.06
CA HIS A 182 -1.57 7.42 -2.32
C HIS A 182 -2.16 6.73 -1.08
N ASP A 183 -1.33 6.05 -0.29
CA ASP A 183 -1.78 5.28 0.89
C ASP A 183 -2.38 6.15 1.99
N VAL A 184 -1.97 7.41 2.10
CA VAL A 184 -2.41 8.32 3.17
C VAL A 184 -3.64 9.16 2.80
N LYS A 185 -4.15 9.04 1.57
CA LYS A 185 -5.39 9.69 1.12
C LYS A 185 -6.60 9.11 1.87
N ASN A 186 -7.70 9.85 1.91
CA ASN A 186 -8.98 9.38 2.49
C ASN A 186 -8.88 8.81 3.92
N ASN A 187 -8.01 9.36 4.78
CA ASN A 187 -7.72 8.85 6.12
C ASN A 187 -6.97 7.49 6.14
N GLY A 188 -6.37 7.11 5.02
CA GLY A 188 -5.62 5.87 4.85
C GLY A 188 -4.35 5.80 5.69
N SER A 189 -3.83 6.92 6.20
CA SER A 189 -2.71 6.89 7.18
C SER A 189 -3.10 6.17 8.47
N LEU A 190 -4.37 6.25 8.89
CA LEU A 190 -4.87 5.51 10.05
C LEU A 190 -5.08 4.03 9.71
N GLU A 191 -5.63 3.73 8.52
CA GLU A 191 -5.76 2.36 8.04
C GLU A 191 -4.40 1.66 7.96
N TYR A 192 -3.41 2.32 7.36
CA TYR A 192 -2.04 1.84 7.27
C TYR A 192 -1.46 1.53 8.65
N GLN A 193 -1.54 2.46 9.60
CA GLN A 193 -0.96 2.30 10.94
C GLN A 193 -1.62 1.18 11.75
N ASN A 194 -2.94 1.00 11.60
CA ASN A 194 -3.67 -0.05 12.29
C ASN A 194 -3.38 -1.46 11.73
N ARG A 195 -2.92 -1.55 10.49
CA ARG A 195 -2.74 -2.83 9.77
C ARG A 195 -1.28 -3.23 9.65
N TYR A 196 -0.38 -2.29 9.37
CA TYR A 196 0.97 -2.59 8.91
C TYR A 196 2.07 -2.13 9.85
N ALA A 197 2.20 -0.82 10.10
CA ALA A 197 3.31 -0.25 10.89
C ALA A 197 3.06 1.23 11.22
N PRO A 198 3.76 1.81 12.22
CA PRO A 198 3.96 3.26 12.29
C PRO A 198 4.51 3.83 10.97
N LEU A 199 4.28 5.12 10.72
CA LEU A 199 4.72 5.77 9.47
C LEU A 199 6.25 5.76 9.31
N SER A 200 6.97 5.93 10.43
CA SER A 200 8.43 5.78 10.52
C SER A 200 8.79 4.79 11.62
N TYR A 201 9.69 3.85 11.33
CA TYR A 201 10.18 2.84 12.27
C TYR A 201 11.51 2.24 11.80
N SER A 202 12.19 1.51 12.66
CA SER A 202 13.46 0.84 12.31
C SER A 202 13.51 -0.58 12.82
N PHE A 203 14.35 -1.38 12.19
CA PHE A 203 14.69 -2.72 12.64
C PHE A 203 16.14 -3.07 12.27
N GLU A 204 16.69 -4.07 12.94
CA GLU A 204 17.98 -4.64 12.60
C GLU A 204 17.80 -6.05 12.04
N TYR A 205 18.57 -6.39 11.01
CA TYR A 205 18.70 -7.76 10.54
C TYR A 205 20.14 -8.07 10.18
N SER A 206 20.70 -9.11 10.80
CA SER A 206 22.05 -9.62 10.51
C SER A 206 23.14 -8.54 10.45
N GLY A 207 23.10 -7.58 11.39
CA GLY A 207 24.07 -6.48 11.49
C GLY A 207 23.86 -5.31 10.54
N ILE A 208 22.69 -5.22 9.90
CA ILE A 208 22.26 -4.06 9.12
C ILE A 208 21.08 -3.40 9.81
N THR A 209 21.17 -2.10 10.02
CA THR A 209 20.08 -1.27 10.52
C THR A 209 19.30 -0.71 9.34
N PHE A 210 18.00 -0.96 9.32
CA PHE A 210 17.04 -0.44 8.35
C PHE A 210 16.22 0.67 9.01
N ALA A 211 16.23 1.87 8.44
CA ALA A 211 15.31 2.94 8.78
C ALA A 211 14.24 3.05 7.70
N ILE A 212 12.99 2.84 8.09
CA ILE A 212 11.82 3.05 7.26
C ILE A 212 11.28 4.44 7.62
N VAL A 213 11.31 5.36 6.65
CA VAL A 213 11.05 6.79 6.85
C VAL A 213 9.81 7.18 6.05
N ASP A 214 8.88 7.86 6.69
CA ASP A 214 7.73 8.46 6.04
C ASP A 214 8.19 9.57 5.07
N SER A 215 7.62 9.55 3.88
CA SER A 215 7.67 10.68 2.94
C SER A 215 6.39 10.78 2.13
N SER A 216 5.29 10.26 2.69
CA SER A 216 3.97 10.22 2.06
C SER A 216 3.38 11.61 1.79
N ASP A 217 3.88 12.66 2.45
CA ASP A 217 3.55 14.05 2.18
C ASP A 217 4.56 14.76 1.26
N LEU A 218 5.49 14.00 0.67
CA LEU A 218 6.62 14.44 -0.15
C LEU A 218 7.62 15.33 0.60
N ASN A 219 7.67 15.20 1.94
CA ASN A 219 8.62 15.84 2.82
C ASN A 219 9.43 14.77 3.58
N ILE A 220 10.60 15.18 4.06
CA ILE A 220 11.40 14.51 5.09
C ILE A 220 11.83 15.66 5.97
N SER A 221 11.32 15.72 7.18
CA SER A 221 11.47 16.81 8.11
C SER A 221 12.82 16.76 8.83
N GLU A 222 13.21 17.88 9.46
CA GLU A 222 14.36 17.91 10.37
C GLU A 222 14.20 16.94 11.56
N GLU A 223 12.95 16.68 11.97
CA GLU A 223 12.65 15.71 13.04
C GLU A 223 12.96 14.28 12.59
N GLU A 224 12.66 13.94 11.33
CA GLU A 224 13.02 12.64 10.75
C GLU A 224 14.52 12.49 10.53
N ILE A 225 15.21 13.57 10.12
CA ILE A 225 16.68 13.57 10.06
C ILE A 225 17.28 13.30 11.45
N ALA A 226 16.82 14.02 12.48
CA ALA A 226 17.29 13.82 13.85
C ALA A 226 16.98 12.41 14.38
N TRP A 227 15.79 11.88 14.07
CA TRP A 227 15.43 10.51 14.41
C TRP A 227 16.34 9.49 13.72
N MET A 228 16.66 9.68 12.43
CA MET A 228 17.61 8.80 11.74
C MET A 228 19.04 8.91 12.31
N GLU A 229 19.46 10.08 12.79
CA GLU A 229 20.74 10.21 13.51
C GLU A 229 20.80 9.29 14.73
N GLU A 230 19.71 9.21 15.50
CA GLU A 230 19.60 8.32 16.66
C GLU A 230 19.55 6.84 16.24
N VAL A 231 18.80 6.51 15.19
CA VAL A 231 18.69 5.14 14.68
C VAL A 231 20.05 4.60 14.20
N PHE A 232 20.87 5.45 13.59
CA PHE A 232 22.15 5.04 13.00
C PHE A 232 23.39 5.33 13.87
N GLU A 233 23.22 5.75 15.14
CA GLU A 233 24.33 6.15 16.01
C GLU A 233 25.41 5.06 16.14
N ASP A 234 24.99 3.80 16.31
CA ASP A 234 25.86 2.63 16.48
C ASP A 234 25.78 1.63 15.30
N ALA A 235 25.19 2.03 14.17
CA ALA A 235 24.96 1.16 13.02
C ALA A 235 26.22 1.04 12.14
N ASP A 236 26.72 -0.19 11.96
CA ASP A 236 27.84 -0.48 11.05
C ASP A 236 27.42 -0.43 9.57
N ARG A 237 26.23 -0.94 9.26
CA ARG A 237 25.63 -0.92 7.92
C ARG A 237 24.23 -0.34 7.98
N LYS A 238 23.92 0.55 7.05
CA LYS A 238 22.77 1.46 7.13
C LYS A 238 22.00 1.45 5.83
N VAL A 239 20.70 1.15 5.93
CA VAL A 239 19.78 1.20 4.79
C VAL A 239 18.63 2.13 5.14
N ILE A 240 18.31 3.04 4.23
CA ILE A 240 17.10 3.86 4.32
C ILE A 240 16.10 3.39 3.28
N VAL A 241 14.84 3.30 3.68
CA VAL A 241 13.72 3.07 2.78
C VAL A 241 12.71 4.18 3.00
N THR A 242 12.32 4.84 1.92
CA THR A 242 11.29 5.87 1.95
C THR A 242 10.51 5.83 0.64
N HIS A 243 9.37 6.49 0.53
CA HIS A 243 8.58 6.46 -0.70
C HIS A 243 9.17 7.37 -1.78
N ALA A 244 9.27 8.68 -1.51
CA ALA A 244 9.65 9.68 -2.50
C ALA A 244 11.18 9.83 -2.64
N PRO A 245 11.74 9.83 -3.87
CA PRO A 245 13.17 10.00 -4.10
C PRO A 245 13.62 11.45 -3.94
N SER A 246 14.92 11.64 -3.69
CA SER A 246 15.56 12.96 -3.64
C SER A 246 16.09 13.44 -4.99
N TYR A 247 15.90 12.67 -6.07
CA TYR A 247 16.27 13.02 -7.43
C TYR A 247 15.32 12.36 -8.43
N ASP A 248 15.16 12.97 -9.60
CA ASP A 248 14.35 12.46 -10.70
C ASP A 248 15.25 12.30 -11.95
N PRO A 249 15.51 11.07 -12.42
CA PRO A 249 16.38 10.84 -13.58
C PRO A 249 15.66 11.00 -14.94
N TYR A 250 14.37 11.32 -14.95
CA TYR A 250 13.52 11.34 -16.16
C TYR A 250 12.91 12.71 -16.49
N THR A 251 12.36 13.42 -15.50
CA THR A 251 11.48 14.59 -15.76
C THR A 251 11.72 15.84 -14.90
N ASP A 252 12.67 15.82 -13.97
CA ASP A 252 13.07 16.90 -13.05
C ASP A 252 12.00 17.40 -12.04
N ASN A 253 10.90 16.67 -11.77
CA ASN A 253 9.85 17.19 -10.86
C ASN A 253 9.03 16.15 -10.06
N HIS A 254 9.43 14.88 -10.05
CA HIS A 254 8.74 13.83 -9.26
C HIS A 254 9.61 13.37 -8.08
N THR A 255 9.86 14.30 -7.14
CA THR A 255 10.73 14.08 -5.97
C THR A 255 10.09 14.62 -4.70
N LEU A 256 10.78 14.43 -3.57
CA LEU A 256 10.61 15.26 -2.38
C LEU A 256 10.66 16.77 -2.72
N ASP A 257 10.17 17.62 -1.81
CA ASP A 257 10.38 19.06 -1.93
C ASP A 257 11.88 19.41 -1.95
N GLN A 258 12.25 20.51 -2.62
CA GLN A 258 13.66 20.85 -2.82
C GLN A 258 14.45 20.95 -1.51
N GLY A 259 13.86 21.50 -0.45
CA GLY A 259 14.53 21.59 0.84
C GLY A 259 14.78 20.21 1.44
N SER A 260 13.83 19.28 1.27
CA SER A 260 13.99 17.87 1.61
C SER A 260 15.08 17.19 0.82
N CYS A 261 15.11 17.37 -0.51
CA CYS A 261 16.15 16.79 -1.34
C CYS A 261 17.54 17.19 -0.84
N ASP A 262 17.76 18.48 -0.59
CA ASP A 262 19.06 19.01 -0.16
C ASP A 262 19.48 18.39 1.20
N ARG A 263 18.64 18.48 2.23
CA ARG A 263 18.98 17.97 3.58
C ARG A 263 19.10 16.46 3.63
N PHE A 264 18.25 15.73 2.90
CA PHE A 264 18.28 14.27 2.88
C PHE A 264 19.50 13.74 2.15
N GLN A 265 19.88 14.35 1.01
CA GLN A 265 21.11 13.99 0.32
C GLN A 265 22.36 14.31 1.16
N GLU A 266 22.40 15.48 1.81
CA GLU A 266 23.49 15.84 2.73
C GLU A 266 23.62 14.79 3.85
N PHE A 267 22.50 14.44 4.50
CA PHE A 267 22.47 13.42 5.54
C PHE A 267 22.96 12.05 5.04
N VAL A 268 22.47 11.60 3.89
CA VAL A 268 22.81 10.28 3.32
C VAL A 268 24.32 10.17 3.07
N LEU A 269 24.93 11.21 2.50
CA LEU A 269 26.35 11.23 2.19
C LEU A 269 27.20 11.40 3.45
N ASP A 270 26.86 12.33 4.34
CA ASP A 270 27.62 12.60 5.58
C ASP A 270 27.62 11.42 6.54
N ARG A 271 26.54 10.63 6.57
CA ARG A 271 26.40 9.44 7.42
C ARG A 271 26.83 8.15 6.72
N GLU A 272 27.31 8.25 5.48
CA GLU A 272 27.77 7.14 4.66
C GLU A 272 26.72 6.01 4.59
N ILE A 273 25.45 6.37 4.35
CA ILE A 273 24.37 5.38 4.24
C ILE A 273 24.68 4.45 3.05
N ASP A 274 24.61 3.14 3.23
CA ASP A 274 25.01 2.20 2.18
C ASP A 274 24.04 2.21 1.00
N ALA A 275 22.74 2.17 1.30
CA ALA A 275 21.69 2.09 0.29
C ALA A 275 20.43 2.88 0.69
N VAL A 276 19.84 3.55 -0.30
CA VAL A 276 18.54 4.22 -0.19
C VAL A 276 17.60 3.61 -1.23
N PHE A 277 16.46 3.09 -0.79
CA PHE A 277 15.43 2.53 -1.66
C PHE A 277 14.18 3.39 -1.67
N THR A 278 13.65 3.63 -2.86
CA THR A 278 12.51 4.52 -3.11
C THR A 278 11.57 3.97 -4.19
N GLY A 279 10.33 4.44 -4.15
CA GLY A 279 9.30 4.24 -5.16
C GLY A 279 8.98 5.55 -5.88
N HIS A 280 7.68 5.87 -5.99
CA HIS A 280 7.09 7.12 -6.46
C HIS A 280 7.28 7.43 -7.95
N ILE A 281 8.51 7.33 -8.44
CA ILE A 281 8.82 7.36 -9.87
C ILE A 281 8.59 5.95 -10.39
N HIS A 282 7.62 5.79 -11.30
CA HIS A 282 7.16 4.46 -11.74
C HIS A 282 8.10 3.82 -12.76
N ALA A 283 9.36 3.61 -12.36
CA ALA A 283 10.43 3.09 -13.18
C ALA A 283 11.55 2.50 -12.29
N PHE A 284 12.49 1.81 -12.93
CA PHE A 284 13.74 1.42 -12.27
C PHE A 284 14.81 2.49 -12.48
N ASN A 285 15.57 2.84 -11.44
CA ASN A 285 16.82 3.56 -11.60
C ASN A 285 17.86 3.12 -10.56
N TYR A 286 19.14 3.17 -10.97
CA TYR A 286 20.27 3.00 -10.08
C TYR A 286 21.24 4.17 -10.27
N LEU A 287 21.57 4.83 -9.16
CA LEU A 287 22.56 5.89 -9.10
C LEU A 287 23.50 5.60 -7.92
N ARG A 288 24.81 5.67 -8.16
CA ARG A 288 25.80 5.68 -7.08
C ARG A 288 26.37 7.07 -6.89
N ALA A 289 26.26 7.59 -5.67
CA ALA A 289 26.91 8.83 -5.24
C ALA A 289 27.87 8.50 -4.09
N GLU A 290 29.17 8.68 -4.34
CA GLU A 290 30.23 8.32 -3.39
C GLU A 290 30.15 6.84 -2.94
N SER A 291 29.93 6.60 -1.64
CA SER A 291 29.76 5.28 -1.06
C SER A 291 28.31 4.78 -1.06
N SER A 292 27.34 5.64 -1.39
CA SER A 292 25.90 5.38 -1.25
C SER A 292 25.25 5.00 -2.58
N ASP A 293 24.47 3.92 -2.56
CA ASP A 293 23.63 3.49 -3.66
C ASP A 293 22.21 4.03 -3.49
N PHE A 294 21.66 4.64 -4.54
CA PHE A 294 20.28 5.08 -4.60
C PHE A 294 19.53 4.27 -5.64
N ILE A 295 18.43 3.64 -5.21
CA ILE A 295 17.64 2.74 -6.03
C ILE A 295 16.19 3.24 -6.04
N ILE A 296 15.68 3.47 -7.24
CA ILE A 296 14.24 3.70 -7.49
C ILE A 296 13.68 2.39 -8.05
N THR A 297 12.60 1.88 -7.46
CA THR A 297 11.97 0.60 -7.82
C THR A 297 10.43 0.66 -7.80
N GLY A 298 9.85 1.71 -8.36
CA GLY A 298 8.39 1.91 -8.43
C GLY A 298 7.67 1.13 -9.53
N GLY A 299 8.05 -0.12 -9.75
CA GLY A 299 7.58 -0.92 -10.89
C GLY A 299 6.65 -2.07 -10.55
N ALA A 300 6.12 -2.16 -9.34
CA ALA A 300 5.45 -3.38 -8.87
C ALA A 300 4.01 -3.54 -9.37
N GLY A 301 3.42 -2.53 -10.03
CA GLY A 301 2.05 -2.62 -10.51
C GLY A 301 1.54 -1.41 -11.28
N ALA A 302 1.71 -0.21 -10.75
CA ALA A 302 1.20 1.01 -11.34
C ALA A 302 1.76 1.27 -12.75
N SER A 303 1.03 2.05 -13.56
CA SER A 303 1.43 2.39 -14.92
C SER A 303 2.83 3.03 -14.94
N LEU A 304 3.72 2.47 -15.75
CA LEU A 304 5.14 2.83 -15.74
C LEU A 304 5.40 4.15 -16.48
N ASP A 305 6.24 4.99 -15.88
CA ASP A 305 6.86 6.14 -16.55
C ASP A 305 7.92 5.67 -17.55
N ASN A 306 8.64 4.59 -17.22
CA ASN A 306 9.68 4.00 -18.06
C ASN A 306 9.97 2.54 -17.71
N GLY A 307 10.27 1.72 -18.73
CA GLY A 307 10.79 0.37 -18.56
C GLY A 307 9.69 -0.70 -18.50
N THR A 308 9.87 -1.66 -17.59
CA THR A 308 9.03 -2.85 -17.41
C THR A 308 8.68 -3.00 -15.93
N HIS A 309 7.57 -3.69 -15.65
CA HIS A 309 7.20 -4.02 -14.28
C HIS A 309 8.27 -4.91 -13.67
N HIS A 310 8.64 -4.63 -12.43
CA HIS A 310 9.80 -5.24 -11.80
C HIS A 310 9.76 -5.17 -10.28
N TYR A 311 10.61 -5.98 -9.66
CA TYR A 311 11.13 -5.82 -8.31
C TYR A 311 12.65 -5.95 -8.35
N VAL A 312 13.31 -5.64 -7.24
CA VAL A 312 14.77 -5.74 -7.09
C VAL A 312 15.10 -6.79 -6.02
N ILE A 313 15.87 -7.81 -6.38
CA ILE A 313 16.53 -8.68 -5.40
C ILE A 313 17.84 -8.03 -4.98
N VAL A 314 18.00 -7.87 -3.67
CA VAL A 314 19.19 -7.33 -3.04
C VAL A 314 19.94 -8.45 -2.36
N THR A 315 21.10 -8.83 -2.89
CA THR A 315 21.99 -9.80 -2.25
C THR A 315 22.97 -9.07 -1.33
N VAL A 316 22.96 -9.46 -0.06
CA VAL A 316 23.83 -8.95 0.99
C VAL A 316 24.95 -9.95 1.21
N SER A 317 26.18 -9.44 1.23
CA SER A 317 27.35 -10.21 1.64
C SER A 317 28.33 -9.35 2.44
N THR A 318 29.42 -9.96 2.90
CA THR A 318 30.57 -9.24 3.47
C THR A 318 31.22 -8.24 2.51
N SER A 319 30.95 -8.34 1.20
CA SER A 319 31.50 -7.44 0.17
C SER A 319 30.62 -6.24 -0.15
N GLY A 320 29.43 -6.14 0.43
CA GLY A 320 28.48 -5.06 0.21
C GLY A 320 27.10 -5.55 -0.25
N PHE A 321 26.42 -4.71 -1.03
CA PHE A 321 25.11 -4.99 -1.63
C PHE A 321 25.27 -5.22 -3.14
N ALA A 322 24.51 -6.17 -3.69
CA ALA A 322 24.34 -6.37 -5.12
C ALA A 322 22.86 -6.33 -5.47
N TYR A 323 22.52 -5.73 -6.60
CA TYR A 323 21.14 -5.46 -7.02
C TYR A 323 20.83 -6.17 -8.33
N GLU A 324 19.79 -6.99 -8.34
CA GLU A 324 19.25 -7.64 -9.53
C GLU A 324 17.82 -7.17 -9.76
N LYS A 325 17.59 -6.42 -10.85
CA LYS A 325 16.24 -6.11 -11.32
C LYS A 325 15.64 -7.36 -11.96
N VAL A 326 14.52 -7.82 -11.41
CA VAL A 326 13.76 -8.94 -11.95
C VAL A 326 12.48 -8.41 -12.59
N ASP A 327 12.31 -8.70 -13.87
CA ASP A 327 11.08 -8.35 -14.59
C ASP A 327 9.93 -9.23 -14.13
N ILE A 328 8.82 -8.61 -13.75
CA ILE A 328 7.56 -9.31 -13.49
C ILE A 328 6.98 -9.65 -14.86
N LEU A 329 7.07 -10.93 -15.23
CA LEU A 329 6.49 -11.42 -16.46
C LEU A 329 4.99 -11.45 -16.27
N ASP A 330 4.31 -10.49 -16.89
CA ASP A 330 2.87 -10.40 -16.84
C ASP A 330 2.21 -11.60 -17.54
N THR A 331 2.03 -12.70 -16.80
CA THR A 331 1.35 -13.89 -17.28
C THR A 331 -0.13 -13.93 -16.87
N ASN A 332 -0.57 -13.02 -15.98
CA ASN A 332 -1.90 -13.03 -15.37
C ASN A 332 -2.70 -11.71 -15.48
N SER A 333 -2.11 -10.59 -15.90
CA SER A 333 -2.80 -9.28 -16.06
C SER A 333 -3.40 -9.07 -17.45
N ILE A 334 -3.26 -10.05 -18.35
CA ILE A 334 -4.30 -10.27 -19.35
C ILE A 334 -5.48 -10.87 -18.59
N VAL A 335 -6.32 -9.98 -18.07
CA VAL A 335 -7.74 -10.26 -17.87
C VAL A 335 -8.21 -10.79 -19.23
N ASP A 336 -8.23 -12.12 -19.42
CA ASP A 336 -8.87 -12.76 -20.58
C ASP A 336 -10.38 -12.71 -20.36
N GLY A 337 -10.86 -11.47 -20.17
CA GLY A 337 -12.20 -10.99 -19.86
C GLY A 337 -12.67 -11.11 -18.40
N ILE A 338 -13.98 -10.91 -18.17
CA ILE A 338 -14.57 -10.53 -16.88
C ILE A 338 -15.37 -11.66 -16.23
N SER A 339 -15.58 -11.58 -14.92
CA SER A 339 -16.56 -12.40 -14.19
C SER A 339 -17.88 -11.67 -13.98
N LEU A 340 -18.98 -12.19 -14.53
CA LEU A 340 -20.34 -11.76 -14.20
C LEU A 340 -20.84 -12.55 -12.99
N VAL A 341 -21.33 -11.87 -11.95
CA VAL A 341 -21.79 -12.51 -10.70
C VAL A 341 -23.27 -12.17 -10.45
N ALA A 342 -24.13 -13.19 -10.48
CA ALA A 342 -25.54 -13.06 -10.16
C ALA A 342 -25.76 -12.88 -8.65
N LYS A 343 -26.96 -12.41 -8.28
CA LYS A 343 -27.38 -12.25 -6.87
C LYS A 343 -27.24 -13.51 -6.02
N ASP A 344 -27.51 -14.68 -6.61
CA ASP A 344 -27.41 -15.96 -5.92
C ASP A 344 -25.95 -16.48 -5.81
N GLY A 345 -24.98 -15.68 -6.25
CA GLY A 345 -23.56 -16.00 -6.28
C GLY A 345 -23.12 -16.78 -7.52
N THR A 346 -24.02 -17.11 -8.45
CA THR A 346 -23.66 -17.80 -9.69
C THR A 346 -22.72 -16.94 -10.52
N ARG A 347 -21.60 -17.54 -10.98
CA ARG A 347 -20.57 -16.86 -11.77
C ARG A 347 -20.60 -17.30 -13.23
N LEU A 348 -20.34 -16.34 -14.12
CA LEU A 348 -20.24 -16.55 -15.55
C LEU A 348 -19.09 -15.72 -16.11
N ASN A 349 -18.00 -16.38 -16.49
CA ASN A 349 -16.84 -15.71 -17.07
C ASN A 349 -17.06 -15.46 -18.56
N ARG A 350 -16.53 -14.35 -19.06
CA ARG A 350 -16.53 -13.96 -20.47
C ARG A 350 -15.13 -13.63 -20.88
N THR A 351 -14.66 -14.16 -22.01
CA THR A 351 -13.35 -13.77 -22.55
C THR A 351 -13.42 -12.47 -23.34
N CYS A 352 -12.27 -11.89 -23.66
CA CYS A 352 -12.20 -10.75 -24.56
C CYS A 352 -12.79 -11.09 -25.94
N GLU A 353 -12.61 -12.33 -26.42
CA GLU A 353 -13.21 -12.82 -27.66
C GLU A 353 -14.74 -12.91 -27.55
N ASP A 354 -15.26 -13.38 -26.41
CA ASP A 354 -16.71 -13.41 -26.15
C ASP A 354 -17.32 -12.00 -26.22
N LEU A 355 -16.67 -11.01 -25.58
CA LEU A 355 -17.12 -9.62 -25.57
C LEU A 355 -17.12 -9.03 -26.98
N LYS A 356 -16.07 -9.28 -27.77
CA LYS A 356 -15.96 -8.82 -29.17
C LYS A 356 -17.02 -9.44 -30.08
N ALA A 357 -17.51 -10.64 -29.76
CA ALA A 357 -18.56 -11.30 -30.52
C ALA A 357 -19.99 -10.77 -30.24
N MET A 358 -20.17 -9.97 -29.18
CA MET A 358 -21.46 -9.38 -28.83
C MET A 358 -21.78 -8.13 -29.68
N THR A 359 -23.00 -7.60 -29.54
CA THR A 359 -23.39 -6.33 -30.17
C THR A 359 -22.58 -5.19 -29.55
N GLN A 360 -21.87 -4.45 -30.39
CA GLN A 360 -20.95 -3.41 -29.96
C GLN A 360 -21.55 -2.01 -30.11
N VAL A 361 -21.16 -1.11 -29.21
CA VAL A 361 -21.34 0.33 -29.29
C VAL A 361 -19.98 0.95 -29.56
N HIS A 362 -19.93 1.90 -30.51
CA HIS A 362 -18.72 2.65 -30.84
C HIS A 362 -19.04 4.15 -30.83
N LEU A 363 -18.59 4.87 -29.81
CA LEU A 363 -18.89 6.29 -29.62
C LEU A 363 -17.68 7.05 -29.08
N TYR A 364 -17.59 8.32 -29.47
CA TYR A 364 -16.67 9.26 -28.84
C TYR A 364 -17.20 9.67 -27.46
N SER A 365 -16.34 9.70 -26.45
CA SER A 365 -16.69 10.21 -25.14
C SER A 365 -15.46 10.78 -24.42
N SER A 366 -15.71 11.39 -23.26
CA SER A 366 -14.74 11.94 -22.33
C SER A 366 -15.40 12.12 -20.96
N TYR A 367 -14.61 12.33 -19.92
CA TYR A 367 -15.13 12.55 -18.57
C TYR A 367 -14.39 13.67 -17.84
N GLU A 368 -15.05 14.25 -16.84
CA GLU A 368 -14.46 15.25 -15.95
C GLU A 368 -13.87 14.59 -14.69
N ASN A 369 -12.65 14.96 -14.33
CA ASN A 369 -12.04 14.52 -13.07
C ASN A 369 -12.45 15.45 -11.90
N LEU A 370 -12.02 15.11 -10.67
CA LEU A 370 -12.32 15.87 -9.46
C LEU A 370 -11.89 17.35 -9.54
N TYR A 371 -10.86 17.65 -10.34
CA TYR A 371 -10.30 19.00 -10.50
C TYR A 371 -10.93 19.79 -11.66
N GLY A 372 -11.97 19.26 -12.30
CA GLY A 372 -12.60 19.88 -13.47
C GLY A 372 -11.78 19.74 -14.77
N SER A 373 -10.74 18.91 -14.78
CA SER A 373 -9.98 18.62 -16.00
C SER A 373 -10.63 17.49 -16.78
N ILE A 374 -10.61 17.60 -18.11
CA ILE A 374 -11.20 16.60 -19.00
C ILE A 374 -10.17 15.49 -19.24
N GLY A 375 -10.59 14.24 -19.07
CA GLY A 375 -9.80 13.04 -19.32
C GLY A 375 -10.50 12.08 -20.28
N GLY A 376 -9.74 11.10 -20.79
CA GLY A 376 -10.27 10.00 -21.60
C GLY A 376 -10.94 10.41 -22.90
N GLN A 377 -10.49 11.49 -23.52
CA GLN A 377 -11.06 11.99 -24.78
C GLN A 377 -10.72 11.05 -25.94
N GLY A 378 -11.71 10.31 -26.42
CA GLY A 378 -11.51 9.44 -27.57
C GLY A 378 -12.70 8.55 -27.90
N TYR A 379 -12.52 7.72 -28.93
CA TYR A 379 -13.48 6.71 -29.34
C TYR A 379 -13.33 5.44 -28.52
N TYR A 380 -14.43 4.98 -27.95
CA TYR A 380 -14.53 3.74 -27.20
C TYR A 380 -15.38 2.73 -27.97
N THR A 381 -14.92 1.48 -28.03
CA THR A 381 -15.72 0.34 -28.52
C THR A 381 -15.98 -0.62 -27.36
N GLY A 382 -17.24 -0.96 -27.13
CA GLY A 382 -17.65 -1.77 -25.99
C GLY A 382 -19.02 -2.44 -26.15
N VAL A 383 -19.42 -3.20 -25.13
CA VAL A 383 -20.74 -3.83 -25.02
C VAL A 383 -21.59 -3.13 -23.97
N LEU A 384 -22.91 -3.13 -24.12
CA LEU A 384 -23.80 -2.60 -23.09
C LEU A 384 -23.72 -3.46 -21.82
N ILE A 385 -23.64 -2.79 -20.67
CA ILE A 385 -23.68 -3.48 -19.37
C ILE A 385 -25.00 -4.23 -19.19
N SER A 386 -26.12 -3.67 -19.65
CA SER A 386 -27.43 -4.31 -19.61
C SER A 386 -27.46 -5.63 -20.38
N ASP A 387 -26.83 -5.69 -21.55
CA ASP A 387 -26.73 -6.91 -22.35
C ASP A 387 -25.88 -7.97 -21.64
N LEU A 388 -24.75 -7.56 -21.01
CA LEU A 388 -23.91 -8.46 -20.22
C LEU A 388 -24.68 -9.08 -19.05
N ILE A 389 -25.29 -8.26 -18.22
CA ILE A 389 -25.95 -8.76 -17.01
C ILE A 389 -27.23 -9.54 -17.32
N SER A 390 -27.86 -9.33 -18.48
CA SER A 390 -28.99 -10.16 -18.93
C SER A 390 -28.64 -11.66 -19.01
N MET A 391 -27.36 -11.98 -19.24
CA MET A 391 -26.85 -13.35 -19.32
C MET A 391 -26.85 -14.06 -17.97
N ILE A 392 -26.89 -13.29 -16.87
CA ILE A 392 -26.93 -13.78 -15.48
C ILE A 392 -28.26 -13.45 -14.78
N GLY A 393 -29.31 -13.15 -15.57
CA GLY A 393 -30.67 -12.91 -15.07
C GLY A 393 -31.09 -11.44 -15.02
N GLY A 394 -30.18 -10.50 -15.27
CA GLY A 394 -30.45 -9.07 -15.16
C GLY A 394 -30.62 -8.59 -13.72
N MET A 395 -30.94 -7.31 -13.57
CA MET A 395 -31.21 -6.67 -12.28
C MET A 395 -32.61 -6.04 -12.28
N ASP A 396 -33.21 -5.91 -11.11
CA ASP A 396 -34.50 -5.30 -10.81
C ASP A 396 -34.32 -3.89 -10.19
N GLU A 397 -35.39 -3.10 -10.15
CA GLU A 397 -35.38 -1.82 -9.40
C GLU A 397 -35.10 -2.07 -7.91
N GLY A 398 -34.12 -1.34 -7.37
CA GLY A 398 -33.65 -1.48 -5.99
C GLY A 398 -32.35 -2.28 -5.86
N ASP A 399 -31.94 -3.02 -6.88
CA ASP A 399 -30.66 -3.71 -6.87
C ASP A 399 -29.47 -2.77 -7.01
N ILE A 400 -28.31 -3.26 -6.57
CA ILE A 400 -27.03 -2.60 -6.78
C ILE A 400 -26.23 -3.41 -7.80
N LEU A 401 -25.78 -2.75 -8.86
CA LEU A 401 -24.74 -3.26 -9.73
C LEU A 401 -23.39 -2.76 -9.22
N ARG A 402 -22.51 -3.67 -8.82
CA ARG A 402 -21.13 -3.35 -8.45
C ARG A 402 -20.18 -3.70 -9.59
N ILE A 403 -19.40 -2.71 -10.01
CA ILE A 403 -18.31 -2.88 -10.96
C ILE A 403 -17.01 -2.87 -10.17
N THR A 404 -16.24 -3.95 -10.25
CA THR A 404 -15.00 -4.14 -9.50
C THR A 404 -13.83 -4.21 -10.47
N SER A 405 -12.81 -3.41 -10.21
CA SER A 405 -11.51 -3.43 -10.88
C SER A 405 -10.65 -4.59 -10.36
N THR A 406 -9.60 -4.96 -11.08
CA THR A 406 -8.57 -5.89 -10.60
C THR A 406 -7.88 -5.37 -9.34
N ASP A 407 -7.88 -4.07 -9.11
CA ASP A 407 -7.22 -3.42 -7.98
C ASP A 407 -8.06 -3.28 -6.70
N GLY A 408 -9.25 -3.89 -6.69
CA GLY A 408 -10.19 -3.80 -5.59
C GLY A 408 -11.03 -2.52 -5.59
N PHE A 409 -10.69 -1.51 -6.39
CA PHE A 409 -11.54 -0.34 -6.59
C PHE A 409 -12.89 -0.79 -7.14
N SER A 410 -13.96 -0.23 -6.59
CA SER A 410 -15.30 -0.52 -7.08
C SER A 410 -16.21 0.68 -7.07
N GLN A 411 -17.21 0.61 -7.93
CA GLN A 411 -18.29 1.59 -8.02
C GLN A 411 -19.62 0.87 -8.03
N ASP A 412 -20.56 1.40 -7.26
CA ASP A 412 -21.93 0.94 -7.19
C ASP A 412 -22.84 1.79 -8.08
N PHE A 413 -23.77 1.13 -8.75
CA PHE A 413 -24.70 1.71 -9.70
C PHE A 413 -26.11 1.20 -9.43
N GLY A 414 -27.09 2.09 -9.53
CA GLY A 414 -28.50 1.72 -9.41
C GLY A 414 -29.13 1.36 -10.75
N TYR A 415 -30.39 0.94 -10.70
CA TYR A 415 -31.13 0.45 -11.87
C TYR A 415 -31.14 1.44 -13.05
N LEU A 416 -31.35 2.74 -12.82
CA LEU A 416 -31.39 3.73 -13.90
C LEU A 416 -30.01 3.99 -14.54
N ASN A 417 -28.90 3.63 -13.90
CA ASN A 417 -27.60 3.69 -14.58
C ASN A 417 -27.52 2.63 -15.68
N VAL A 418 -28.07 1.44 -15.45
CA VAL A 418 -28.01 0.31 -16.39
C VAL A 418 -29.15 0.35 -17.40
N TYR A 419 -30.34 0.74 -16.95
CA TYR A 419 -31.55 0.87 -17.75
C TYR A 419 -32.06 2.32 -17.70
N PRO A 420 -31.35 3.27 -18.35
CA PRO A 420 -31.68 4.67 -18.26
C PRO A 420 -33.03 5.00 -18.93
N ASN A 421 -33.76 5.92 -18.32
CA ASN A 421 -34.83 6.64 -19.01
C ASN A 421 -34.22 7.71 -19.95
N GLU A 422 -35.07 8.42 -20.71
CA GLU A 422 -34.62 9.43 -21.68
C GLU A 422 -33.70 10.50 -21.04
N THR A 423 -34.06 11.02 -19.86
CA THR A 423 -33.24 12.02 -19.16
C THR A 423 -31.89 11.48 -18.74
N TRP A 424 -31.83 10.27 -18.16
CA TRP A 424 -30.57 9.68 -17.73
C TRP A 424 -29.70 9.29 -18.93
N LEU A 425 -30.32 8.80 -20.01
CA LEU A 425 -29.61 8.46 -21.24
C LEU A 425 -29.00 9.70 -21.90
N ASP A 426 -29.69 10.83 -21.87
CA ASP A 426 -29.16 12.09 -22.41
C ASP A 426 -27.93 12.58 -21.61
N LEU A 427 -27.94 12.40 -20.28
CA LEU A 427 -26.89 12.89 -19.38
C LEU A 427 -25.68 11.95 -19.27
N GLN A 428 -25.90 10.66 -18.97
CA GLN A 428 -24.81 9.69 -18.80
C GLN A 428 -24.48 8.93 -20.10
N GLY A 429 -25.44 8.81 -21.01
CA GLY A 429 -25.31 7.97 -22.18
C GLY A 429 -25.45 6.47 -21.92
N PHE A 430 -24.89 5.70 -22.85
CA PHE A 430 -24.81 4.26 -22.71
C PHE A 430 -23.76 3.89 -21.67
N MET A 431 -24.16 3.08 -20.69
CA MET A 431 -23.25 2.43 -19.77
C MET A 431 -22.67 1.19 -20.45
N THR A 432 -21.37 1.22 -20.74
CA THR A 432 -20.69 0.20 -21.55
C THR A 432 -19.48 -0.38 -20.84
N LEU A 433 -19.19 -1.65 -21.09
CA LEU A 433 -17.86 -2.20 -20.87
C LEU A 433 -17.07 -2.11 -22.18
N SER A 434 -16.19 -1.13 -22.25
CA SER A 434 -15.28 -0.90 -23.36
C SER A 434 -14.11 -1.89 -23.32
N PHE A 435 -13.70 -2.38 -24.48
CA PHE A 435 -12.53 -3.25 -24.65
C PHE A 435 -11.55 -2.71 -25.71
N GLU A 436 -11.84 -1.53 -26.27
CA GLU A 436 -11.00 -0.83 -27.23
C GLU A 436 -11.13 0.68 -27.00
N TYR A 437 -10.00 1.39 -27.12
CA TYR A 437 -9.90 2.85 -27.06
C TYR A 437 -8.97 3.36 -28.15
N GLU A 438 -9.45 4.29 -28.97
CA GLU A 438 -8.68 4.88 -30.10
C GLU A 438 -8.05 3.80 -31.02
N GLY A 439 -8.74 2.67 -31.20
CA GLY A 439 -8.28 1.54 -32.01
C GLY A 439 -7.24 0.64 -31.34
N ALA A 440 -6.82 0.93 -30.10
CA ALA A 440 -6.06 0.00 -29.28
C ALA A 440 -7.03 -0.94 -28.57
N GLU A 441 -6.94 -2.24 -28.86
CA GLU A 441 -7.76 -3.28 -28.24
C GLU A 441 -7.03 -3.88 -27.03
N ILE A 442 -7.77 -4.40 -26.04
CA ILE A 442 -7.17 -5.29 -25.03
C ILE A 442 -6.55 -6.55 -25.70
N PRO A 443 -5.34 -6.97 -25.28
CA PRO A 443 -4.58 -6.49 -24.12
C PRO A 443 -3.65 -5.28 -24.36
N ASP A 444 -3.53 -4.79 -25.60
CA ASP A 444 -2.63 -3.67 -25.92
C ASP A 444 -3.11 -2.33 -25.32
N TRP A 445 -4.40 -2.23 -24.98
CA TRP A 445 -4.95 -1.12 -24.22
C TRP A 445 -4.71 -1.29 -22.71
N GLN A 446 -3.80 -0.47 -22.17
CA GLN A 446 -3.31 -0.56 -20.77
C GLN A 446 -4.36 -0.33 -19.67
N ASP A 447 -5.47 0.34 -19.98
CA ASP A 447 -6.57 0.52 -19.01
C ASP A 447 -7.46 -0.73 -18.90
N GLY A 448 -7.18 -1.77 -19.69
CA GLY A 448 -7.92 -3.03 -19.70
C GLY A 448 -9.39 -2.87 -20.09
N PRO A 449 -10.24 -3.87 -19.80
CA PRO A 449 -11.69 -3.69 -19.88
C PRO A 449 -12.11 -2.53 -18.98
N ARG A 450 -12.85 -1.57 -19.53
CA ARG A 450 -13.15 -0.32 -18.82
C ARG A 450 -14.63 -0.02 -18.86
N LEU A 451 -15.20 0.31 -17.71
CA LEU A 451 -16.53 0.91 -17.67
C LEU A 451 -16.47 2.32 -18.29
N SER A 452 -17.33 2.59 -19.26
CA SER A 452 -17.39 3.88 -19.95
C SER A 452 -18.83 4.37 -20.06
N MET A 453 -19.02 5.67 -19.80
CA MET A 453 -20.28 6.40 -20.00
C MET A 453 -20.21 7.13 -21.33
N LEU A 454 -21.12 6.81 -22.27
CA LEU A 454 -21.05 7.31 -23.64
C LEU A 454 -22.24 8.22 -23.98
N PRO A 455 -22.31 9.45 -23.41
CA PRO A 455 -23.39 10.40 -23.68
C PRO A 455 -23.31 10.92 -25.11
N SER A 456 -24.46 11.36 -25.62
CA SER A 456 -24.60 11.76 -27.03
C SER A 456 -23.80 13.02 -27.41
N ASP A 457 -23.47 13.87 -26.43
CA ASP A 457 -22.62 15.04 -26.58
C ASP A 457 -21.12 14.73 -26.41
N GLY A 458 -20.78 13.49 -26.06
CA GLY A 458 -19.42 13.01 -25.89
C GLY A 458 -18.72 13.48 -24.62
N PHE A 459 -19.46 13.97 -23.61
CA PHE A 459 -18.87 14.46 -22.37
C PHE A 459 -19.72 14.09 -21.15
N TYR A 460 -19.17 13.25 -20.27
CA TYR A 460 -19.76 12.92 -18.99
C TYR A 460 -19.16 13.82 -17.90
N SER A 461 -19.86 14.90 -17.57
CA SER A 461 -19.40 15.92 -16.62
C SER A 461 -19.66 15.53 -15.16
N ASN A 462 -19.03 16.26 -14.24
CA ASN A 462 -19.31 16.11 -12.80
C ASN A 462 -20.78 16.44 -12.48
N SER A 463 -21.40 17.36 -13.22
CA SER A 463 -22.83 17.67 -13.07
C SER A 463 -23.73 16.54 -13.57
N ASP A 464 -23.36 15.88 -14.67
CA ASP A 464 -24.11 14.71 -15.15
C ASP A 464 -24.01 13.60 -14.13
N CYS A 465 -22.79 13.35 -13.63
CA CYS A 465 -22.51 12.39 -12.59
C CYS A 465 -23.31 12.63 -11.30
N GLU A 466 -23.38 13.88 -10.83
CA GLU A 466 -24.20 14.26 -9.67
C GLU A 466 -25.69 13.92 -9.89
N ILE A 467 -26.24 14.24 -11.06
CA ILE A 467 -27.65 14.00 -11.37
C ILE A 467 -27.95 12.52 -11.59
N THR A 468 -26.99 11.74 -12.12
CA THR A 468 -27.13 10.32 -12.42
C THR A 468 -26.48 9.41 -11.37
N SER A 469 -26.32 9.91 -10.14
CA SER A 469 -25.90 9.10 -8.98
C SER A 469 -27.07 8.91 -8.02
N TYR A 470 -27.15 7.72 -7.44
CA TYR A 470 -28.06 7.45 -6.33
C TYR A 470 -27.42 7.92 -5.01
N GLU A 471 -28.26 8.17 -4.00
CA GLU A 471 -27.78 8.57 -2.67
C GLU A 471 -26.77 7.56 -2.12
N GLY A 472 -25.60 8.05 -1.70
CA GLY A 472 -24.53 7.19 -1.18
C GLY A 472 -23.82 6.34 -2.24
N GLN A 473 -23.92 6.71 -3.52
CA GLN A 473 -23.18 6.10 -4.64
C GLN A 473 -22.56 7.19 -5.51
N GLY A 474 -21.59 6.79 -6.35
CA GLY A 474 -21.03 7.65 -7.39
C GLY A 474 -20.55 9.00 -6.85
N TYR A 475 -21.20 10.07 -7.32
CA TYR A 475 -20.85 11.45 -6.98
C TYR A 475 -20.85 11.75 -5.46
N ASP A 476 -21.75 11.11 -4.70
CA ASP A 476 -21.86 11.33 -3.25
C ASP A 476 -20.68 10.77 -2.46
N ILE A 477 -19.99 9.76 -3.03
CA ILE A 477 -18.76 9.19 -2.45
C ILE A 477 -17.54 9.91 -3.03
N TYR A 478 -17.49 10.01 -4.36
CA TYR A 478 -16.41 10.65 -5.10
C TYR A 478 -17.02 11.67 -6.07
N PRO A 479 -16.90 12.98 -5.82
CA PRO A 479 -17.50 14.01 -6.66
C PRO A 479 -16.69 14.21 -7.96
N SER A 480 -16.56 13.13 -8.72
CA SER A 480 -15.83 13.04 -9.98
C SER A 480 -16.53 12.05 -10.92
N ALA A 481 -16.89 12.52 -12.11
CA ALA A 481 -17.39 11.69 -13.19
C ALA A 481 -16.36 10.63 -13.61
N GLY A 482 -15.07 10.98 -13.62
CA GLY A 482 -13.97 10.05 -13.90
C GLY A 482 -13.88 8.88 -12.94
N SER A 483 -14.29 9.03 -11.67
CA SER A 483 -14.33 7.91 -10.71
C SER A 483 -15.33 6.82 -11.12
N ARG A 484 -16.37 7.18 -11.90
CA ARG A 484 -17.38 6.25 -12.43
C ARG A 484 -16.85 5.43 -13.61
N TRP A 485 -15.67 5.73 -14.13
CA TRP A 485 -15.07 5.04 -15.28
C TRP A 485 -14.03 4.03 -14.83
N VAL A 486 -14.49 2.99 -14.12
CA VAL A 486 -13.68 1.91 -13.55
C VAL A 486 -12.82 1.27 -14.64
N ARG A 487 -11.50 1.27 -14.45
CA ARG A 487 -10.52 0.62 -15.32
C ARG A 487 -10.31 -0.83 -14.88
N ASN A 488 -9.66 -1.64 -15.71
CA ASN A 488 -9.30 -3.02 -15.42
C ASN A 488 -10.44 -3.81 -14.77
N VAL A 489 -11.66 -3.67 -15.28
CA VAL A 489 -12.86 -4.31 -14.73
C VAL A 489 -12.63 -5.82 -14.70
N SER A 490 -12.60 -6.39 -13.50
CA SER A 490 -12.41 -7.81 -13.23
C SER A 490 -13.75 -8.51 -13.02
N ALA A 491 -14.71 -7.82 -12.39
CA ALA A 491 -16.02 -8.38 -12.09
C ALA A 491 -17.16 -7.36 -12.20
N ILE A 492 -18.33 -7.88 -12.57
CA ILE A 492 -19.61 -7.17 -12.60
C ILE A 492 -20.60 -7.99 -11.78
N SER A 493 -21.01 -7.48 -10.63
CA SER A 493 -21.82 -8.21 -9.65
C SER A 493 -23.16 -7.53 -9.42
N ILE A 494 -24.22 -8.32 -9.29
CA ILE A 494 -25.52 -7.83 -8.85
C ILE A 494 -25.70 -8.20 -7.38
N LEU A 495 -25.97 -7.20 -6.55
CA LEU A 495 -26.16 -7.31 -5.11
C LEU A 495 -27.60 -6.91 -4.75
N ASP A 496 -28.11 -7.45 -3.65
CA ASP A 496 -29.33 -6.94 -3.04
C ASP A 496 -29.09 -5.49 -2.56
N GLY A 497 -30.01 -4.58 -2.88
CA GLY A 497 -29.97 -3.23 -2.34
C GLY A 497 -30.27 -3.17 -0.84
N VAL A 498 -29.84 -2.06 -0.21
CA VAL A 498 -30.13 -1.76 1.20
C VAL A 498 -31.55 -1.23 1.37
#